data_AF-A0A1I4NCA9-F1
#
_entry.id   AF-A0A1I4NCA9-F1
#
_cell.length_a   1.000
_cell.length_b   1.000
_cell.length_c   1.000
_cell.angle_alpha   90.00
_cell.angle_beta   90.00
_cell.angle_gamma   90.00
#
_symmetry.space_group_name_H-M   'P 1'
#
loop_
_entity.id
_entity.type
_entity.pdbx_description
1 polymer ?
#
loop_
_entity_poly.entity_id
_entity_poly.type
_entity_poly.pdbx_seq_one_letter_code
_entity_poly.pdbx_strand_id
1 'polypeptide(L)'
;MSVFCKIYFIIYSNFTKYFSTTKLTRISFNIVDSLTAEFDELTDWSKENIDNPWSFIKFRKKPLFKIDKNTVLPISNKLFKEQLFEGVFHKIRACYPDEDLKFNSFFGRPYEKYIEILMEKAKNSSGQNKYELIKEFEYDKDKKRSPDVMLKLGDQLLVIEAKSKRLTLNALEGNDHDSIEKAQEDLVLSPIKQAHDRIVEILDSNKKSVFQDIKSYYIAVVNIKDFPTLPPVEKEIKDKLEQHFQIPIKGFFHMDIEEYEMLCHLISRKTKRPIFSILDNRFYKYPGIPFSNFLDVSSLPMKRAEFIDEKGKEFLEIMKEKLFNEE
;
A
#
# COMPACT_ATOMS: atom_id res chain seq x y z
N MET A 1 -13.19 5.56 24.29
CA MET A 1 -12.15 4.51 24.25
C MET A 1 -12.37 3.71 22.95
N SER A 2 -11.47 3.84 21.97
CA SER A 2 -11.69 3.28 20.63
C SER A 2 -11.75 1.75 20.65
N VAL A 3 -12.40 1.13 19.65
CA VAL A 3 -12.41 -0.33 19.44
C VAL A 3 -10.98 -0.90 19.42
N PHE A 4 -10.03 -0.13 18.88
CA PHE A 4 -8.60 -0.45 18.95
C PHE A 4 -8.07 -0.49 20.38
N CYS A 5 -8.33 0.52 21.23
CA CYS A 5 -7.97 0.46 22.65
C CYS A 5 -8.57 -0.76 23.34
N LYS A 6 -9.81 -1.14 23.00
CA LYS A 6 -10.40 -2.37 23.54
C LYS A 6 -9.67 -3.61 23.05
N ILE A 7 -9.41 -3.76 21.75
CA ILE A 7 -8.64 -4.90 21.18
C ILE A 7 -7.25 -5.01 21.78
N TYR A 8 -6.54 -3.89 21.89
CA TYR A 8 -5.25 -3.82 22.56
C TYR A 8 -5.33 -4.29 24.02
N PHE A 9 -6.38 -3.92 24.75
CA PHE A 9 -6.59 -4.38 26.13
C PHE A 9 -6.91 -5.89 26.21
N ILE A 10 -7.54 -6.49 25.18
CA ILE A 10 -7.82 -7.94 25.11
C ILE A 10 -6.53 -8.76 25.13
N ILE A 11 -5.50 -8.31 24.40
CA ILE A 11 -4.22 -9.03 24.25
C ILE A 11 -3.31 -8.80 25.47
N TYR A 12 -3.76 -8.05 26.47
CA TYR A 12 -3.13 -7.99 27.79
C TYR A 12 -4.02 -8.60 28.88
N SER A 13 -5.16 -9.18 28.49
CA SER A 13 -6.14 -9.74 29.41
C SER A 13 -6.61 -11.11 28.93
N ASN A 14 -7.44 -11.76 29.75
CA ASN A 14 -7.99 -13.07 29.47
C ASN A 14 -8.87 -13.00 28.20
N PHE A 15 -8.34 -13.43 27.04
CA PHE A 15 -9.03 -13.28 25.76
C PHE A 15 -10.32 -14.12 25.73
N THR A 16 -10.33 -15.26 26.43
CA THR A 16 -11.51 -16.10 26.65
C THR A 16 -12.66 -15.31 27.25
N LYS A 17 -12.39 -14.56 28.33
CA LYS A 17 -13.37 -13.70 29.02
C LYS A 17 -13.90 -12.59 28.11
N TYR A 18 -13.04 -12.03 27.27
CA TYR A 18 -13.47 -10.98 26.36
C TYR A 18 -14.35 -11.52 25.23
N PHE A 19 -13.89 -12.55 24.54
CA PHE A 19 -14.65 -13.09 23.41
C PHE A 19 -15.91 -13.82 23.85
N SER A 20 -15.99 -14.30 25.10
CA SER A 20 -17.23 -14.89 25.63
C SER A 20 -18.42 -13.93 25.64
N THR A 21 -18.18 -12.62 25.59
CA THR A 21 -19.25 -11.61 25.50
C THR A 21 -19.54 -11.21 24.04
N THR A 22 -19.12 -12.00 23.06
CA THR A 22 -19.29 -11.69 21.63
C THR A 22 -19.98 -12.83 20.90
N LYS A 23 -20.60 -12.53 19.75
CA LYS A 23 -21.17 -13.56 18.86
C LYS A 23 -20.10 -14.47 18.24
N LEU A 24 -18.82 -14.12 18.38
CA LEU A 24 -17.69 -14.82 17.77
C LEU A 24 -16.93 -15.74 18.74
N THR A 25 -17.45 -16.03 19.94
CA THR A 25 -16.76 -16.83 20.96
C THR A 25 -16.08 -18.05 20.37
N ARG A 26 -16.79 -18.91 19.63
CA ARG A 26 -16.21 -20.15 19.06
C ARG A 26 -15.14 -19.90 17.99
N ILE A 27 -15.34 -18.91 17.11
CA ILE A 27 -14.44 -18.66 15.97
C ILE A 27 -13.19 -17.90 16.43
N SER A 28 -13.34 -16.98 17.37
CA SER A 28 -12.26 -16.18 17.93
C SER A 28 -11.18 -17.02 18.60
N PHE A 29 -11.52 -18.10 19.31
CA PHE A 29 -10.54 -19.06 19.84
C PHE A 29 -9.67 -19.64 18.73
N ASN A 30 -10.28 -20.15 17.65
CA ASN A 30 -9.55 -20.74 16.54
C ASN A 30 -8.64 -19.70 15.85
N ILE A 31 -9.11 -18.46 15.71
CA ILE A 31 -8.31 -17.38 15.12
C ILE A 31 -7.11 -17.06 16.02
N VAL A 32 -7.33 -16.83 17.32
CA VAL A 32 -6.26 -16.51 18.27
C VAL A 32 -5.25 -17.65 18.33
N ASP A 33 -5.72 -18.90 18.45
CA ASP A 33 -4.86 -20.08 18.51
C ASP A 33 -4.01 -20.22 17.23
N SER A 34 -4.61 -20.02 16.05
CA SER A 34 -3.87 -20.05 14.77
C SER A 34 -2.76 -19.00 14.64
N LEU A 35 -2.87 -17.89 15.40
CA LEU A 35 -1.91 -16.80 15.43
C LEU A 35 -0.93 -16.90 16.60
N THR A 36 -1.07 -17.93 17.45
CA THR A 36 -0.31 -18.07 18.69
C THR A 36 0.81 -19.09 18.53
N ALA A 37 1.98 -18.75 19.06
CA ALA A 37 3.11 -19.63 19.23
C ALA A 37 3.35 -19.92 20.72
N GLU A 38 3.81 -21.13 20.99
CA GLU A 38 4.24 -21.56 22.32
C GLU A 38 5.76 -21.41 22.49
N PHE A 39 6.23 -21.38 23.74
CA PHE A 39 7.64 -21.14 24.06
C PHE A 39 8.56 -22.19 23.45
N ASP A 40 8.22 -23.47 23.57
CA ASP A 40 9.03 -24.56 23.04
C ASP A 40 9.10 -24.50 21.51
N GLU A 41 7.96 -24.22 20.85
CA GLU A 41 7.88 -24.04 19.39
C GLU A 41 8.79 -22.90 18.90
N LEU A 42 8.82 -21.76 19.61
CA LEU A 42 9.68 -20.64 19.26
C LEU A 42 11.15 -20.94 19.55
N THR A 43 11.43 -21.67 20.62
CA THR A 43 12.79 -22.05 21.01
C THR A 43 13.40 -23.00 19.96
N ASP A 44 12.66 -24.02 19.56
CA ASP A 44 13.12 -24.99 18.57
C ASP A 44 13.32 -24.32 17.20
N TRP A 45 12.36 -23.51 16.76
CA TRP A 45 12.51 -22.73 15.53
C TRP A 45 13.72 -21.78 15.59
N SER A 46 13.97 -21.12 16.73
CA SER A 46 15.10 -20.20 16.88
C SER A 46 16.44 -20.92 16.82
N LYS A 47 16.53 -22.15 17.35
CA LYS A 47 17.74 -23.00 17.23
C LYS A 47 17.96 -23.45 15.80
N GLU A 48 16.91 -23.85 15.10
CA GLU A 48 16.97 -24.28 13.69
C GLU A 48 17.34 -23.13 12.73
N ASN A 49 17.03 -21.88 13.09
CA ASN A 49 17.24 -20.70 12.26
C ASN A 49 18.33 -19.78 12.80
N ILE A 50 19.21 -20.28 13.68
CA ILE A 50 20.23 -19.45 14.34
C ILE A 50 21.21 -18.82 13.35
N ASP A 51 21.48 -19.50 12.23
CA ASP A 51 22.36 -19.03 11.15
C ASP A 51 21.67 -18.04 10.21
N ASN A 52 20.34 -17.82 10.36
CA ASN A 52 19.59 -16.80 9.65
C ASN A 52 18.90 -15.85 10.65
N PRO A 53 19.68 -15.00 11.36
CA PRO A 53 19.16 -14.12 12.42
C PRO A 53 18.17 -13.05 11.90
N TRP A 54 18.09 -12.87 10.57
CA TRP A 54 17.18 -11.94 9.93
C TRP A 54 15.82 -12.57 9.59
N SER A 55 15.67 -13.89 9.76
CA SER A 55 14.40 -14.57 9.53
C SER A 55 13.45 -14.30 10.69
N PHE A 56 12.43 -13.46 10.48
CA PHE A 56 11.34 -13.23 11.43
C PHE A 56 10.04 -13.95 11.04
N ILE A 57 10.12 -14.95 10.15
CA ILE A 57 8.94 -15.54 9.52
C ILE A 57 7.98 -16.19 10.53
N LYS A 58 8.51 -16.83 11.56
CA LYS A 58 7.69 -17.48 12.59
C LYS A 58 6.89 -16.46 13.38
N PHE A 59 7.53 -15.37 13.81
CA PHE A 59 6.86 -14.27 14.49
C PHE A 59 5.87 -13.52 13.59
N ARG A 60 6.13 -13.46 12.27
CA ARG A 60 5.17 -12.88 11.33
C ARG A 60 3.94 -13.77 11.13
N LYS A 61 4.12 -15.10 11.08
CA LYS A 61 3.02 -16.08 10.95
C LYS A 61 2.20 -16.20 12.24
N LYS A 62 2.89 -16.24 13.38
CA LYS A 62 2.32 -16.38 14.73
C LYS A 62 2.76 -15.19 15.60
N PRO A 63 2.12 -14.02 15.45
CA PRO A 63 2.52 -12.80 16.14
C PRO A 63 2.12 -12.76 17.62
N LEU A 64 1.40 -13.77 18.10
CA LEU A 64 0.97 -13.88 19.49
C LEU A 64 1.81 -14.94 20.21
N PHE A 65 2.17 -14.65 21.45
CA PHE A 65 2.89 -15.54 22.35
C PHE A 65 1.99 -15.98 23.48
N LYS A 66 1.90 -17.29 23.73
CA LYS A 66 1.08 -17.85 24.79
C LYS A 66 1.77 -17.72 26.15
N ILE A 67 1.11 -17.07 27.10
CA ILE A 67 1.58 -16.98 28.50
C ILE A 67 0.94 -18.10 29.33
N ASP A 68 -0.37 -18.28 29.17
CA ASP A 68 -1.12 -19.35 29.81
C ASP A 68 -2.31 -19.76 28.91
N LYS A 69 -3.22 -20.60 29.44
CA LYS A 69 -4.38 -21.10 28.69
C LYS A 69 -5.26 -20.01 28.10
N ASN A 70 -5.39 -18.86 28.76
CA ASN A 70 -6.32 -17.80 28.40
C ASN A 70 -5.63 -16.45 28.16
N THR A 71 -4.30 -16.39 28.25
CA THR A 71 -3.53 -15.15 28.11
C THR A 71 -2.51 -15.29 26.99
N VAL A 72 -2.57 -14.37 26.05
CA VAL A 72 -1.61 -14.25 24.95
C VAL A 72 -1.08 -12.82 24.92
N LEU A 73 0.18 -12.63 24.52
CA LEU A 73 0.80 -11.31 24.36
C LEU A 73 1.25 -11.12 22.90
N PRO A 74 1.14 -9.91 22.32
CA PRO A 74 1.68 -9.67 21.00
C PRO A 74 3.21 -9.57 21.09
N ILE A 75 3.93 -10.40 20.33
CA ILE A 75 5.39 -10.34 20.22
C ILE A 75 5.81 -8.99 19.63
N SER A 76 5.06 -8.53 18.63
CA SER A 76 5.19 -7.20 18.05
C SER A 76 3.82 -6.67 17.65
N ASN A 77 3.51 -5.47 18.12
CA ASN A 77 2.29 -4.75 17.74
C ASN A 77 2.19 -4.54 16.22
N LYS A 78 3.34 -4.38 15.55
CA LYS A 78 3.41 -4.24 14.09
C LYS A 78 2.99 -5.55 13.41
N LEU A 79 3.64 -6.66 13.76
CA LEU A 79 3.36 -7.97 13.15
C LEU A 79 1.93 -8.45 13.41
N PHE A 80 1.40 -8.16 14.60
CA PHE A 80 0.00 -8.47 14.92
C PHE A 80 -0.97 -7.66 14.06
N LYS A 81 -0.75 -6.34 13.91
CA LYS A 81 -1.55 -5.49 13.02
C LYS A 81 -1.48 -5.96 11.57
N GLU A 82 -0.29 -6.30 11.07
CA GLU A 82 -0.12 -6.87 9.72
C GLU A 82 -0.99 -8.12 9.54
N GLN A 83 -0.99 -9.05 10.50
CA GLN A 83 -1.80 -10.28 10.41
C GLN A 83 -3.32 -10.04 10.45
N LEU A 84 -3.78 -9.01 11.15
CA LEU A 84 -5.19 -8.67 11.26
C LEU A 84 -5.71 -7.90 10.04
N PHE A 85 -4.97 -6.91 9.56
CA PHE A 85 -5.47 -5.99 8.52
C PHE A 85 -5.01 -6.39 7.12
N GLU A 86 -3.77 -6.84 6.99
CA GLU A 86 -3.18 -7.17 5.69
C GLU A 86 -3.27 -8.67 5.42
N GLY A 87 -3.11 -9.48 6.47
CA GLY A 87 -3.12 -10.93 6.40
C GLY A 87 -4.45 -11.52 5.92
N VAL A 88 -5.59 -10.86 6.17
CA VAL A 88 -6.91 -11.39 5.80
C VAL A 88 -7.06 -11.55 4.30
N PHE A 89 -6.70 -10.52 3.52
CA PHE A 89 -6.74 -10.60 2.05
C PHE A 89 -5.91 -11.79 1.53
N HIS A 90 -4.69 -11.94 2.04
CA HIS A 90 -3.80 -13.01 1.61
C HIS A 90 -4.19 -14.39 2.13
N LYS A 91 -4.80 -14.48 3.30
CA LYS A 91 -5.39 -15.72 3.82
C LYS A 91 -6.55 -16.16 2.92
N ILE A 92 -7.40 -15.23 2.48
CA ILE A 92 -8.46 -15.53 1.51
C ILE A 92 -7.84 -15.95 0.18
N ARG A 93 -6.81 -15.24 -0.33
CA ARG A 93 -6.11 -15.65 -1.56
C ARG A 93 -5.51 -17.05 -1.44
N ALA A 94 -4.93 -17.40 -0.30
CA ALA A 94 -4.31 -18.70 -0.04
C ALA A 94 -5.32 -19.86 0.01
N CYS A 95 -6.63 -19.59 0.07
CA CYS A 95 -7.68 -20.61 -0.07
C CYS A 95 -7.89 -21.06 -1.53
N TYR A 96 -7.26 -20.40 -2.52
CA TYR A 96 -7.37 -20.72 -3.94
C TYR A 96 -6.04 -21.25 -4.50
N PRO A 97 -6.05 -22.14 -5.51
CA PRO A 97 -4.83 -22.60 -6.19
C PRO A 97 -3.95 -21.45 -6.68
N ASP A 98 -2.63 -21.65 -6.75
CA ASP A 98 -1.69 -20.60 -7.18
C ASP A 98 -1.94 -20.14 -8.62
N GLU A 99 -2.39 -21.06 -9.48
CA GLU A 99 -2.78 -20.83 -10.87
C GLU A 99 -4.08 -20.01 -11.02
N ASP A 100 -4.93 -19.98 -9.98
CA ASP A 100 -6.18 -19.23 -10.02
C ASP A 100 -5.95 -17.74 -9.74
N LEU A 101 -5.89 -16.97 -10.83
CA LEU A 101 -5.70 -15.52 -10.78
C LEU A 101 -7.00 -14.74 -10.56
N LYS A 102 -8.18 -15.39 -10.54
CA LYS A 102 -9.48 -14.69 -10.49
C LYS A 102 -9.63 -13.83 -9.25
N PHE A 103 -9.16 -14.30 -8.08
CA PHE A 103 -9.21 -13.52 -6.85
C PHE A 103 -8.32 -12.26 -6.94
N ASN A 104 -7.11 -12.40 -7.50
CA ASN A 104 -6.20 -11.27 -7.70
C ASN A 104 -6.79 -10.24 -8.67
N SER A 105 -7.36 -10.70 -9.79
CA SER A 105 -8.05 -9.85 -10.76
C SER A 105 -9.27 -9.16 -10.16
N PHE A 106 -10.06 -9.90 -9.36
CA PHE A 106 -11.22 -9.35 -8.67
C PHE A 106 -10.82 -8.24 -7.69
N PHE A 107 -9.76 -8.45 -6.88
CA PHE A 107 -9.33 -7.47 -5.87
C PHE A 107 -8.56 -6.27 -6.45
N GLY A 108 -7.89 -6.45 -7.60
CA GLY A 108 -7.26 -5.34 -8.31
C GLY A 108 -8.22 -4.18 -8.57
N ARG A 109 -9.46 -4.48 -9.01
CA ARG A 109 -10.45 -3.45 -9.35
C ARG A 109 -10.90 -2.59 -8.15
N PRO A 110 -11.30 -3.14 -6.99
CA PRO A 110 -11.53 -2.37 -5.78
C PRO A 110 -10.33 -1.53 -5.36
N TYR A 111 -9.10 -2.05 -5.51
CA TYR A 111 -7.89 -1.32 -5.16
C TYR A 111 -7.66 -0.11 -6.08
N GLU A 112 -7.72 -0.30 -7.40
CA GLU A 112 -7.69 0.81 -8.39
C GLU A 112 -8.78 1.84 -8.10
N LYS A 113 -10.00 1.37 -7.81
CA LYS A 113 -11.12 2.27 -7.49
C LYS A 113 -10.90 3.06 -6.20
N TYR A 114 -10.28 2.44 -5.20
CA TYR A 114 -9.89 3.12 -3.97
C TYR A 114 -8.90 4.24 -4.26
N ILE A 115 -7.85 3.97 -5.04
CA ILE A 115 -6.85 4.97 -5.47
C ILE A 115 -7.50 6.15 -6.21
N GLU A 116 -8.46 5.88 -7.09
CA GLU A 116 -9.24 6.92 -7.80
C GLU A 116 -10.06 7.78 -6.82
N ILE A 117 -10.78 7.16 -5.89
CA ILE A 117 -11.58 7.86 -4.86
C ILE A 117 -10.69 8.73 -3.99
N LEU A 118 -9.51 8.24 -3.60
CA LEU A 118 -8.57 9.01 -2.79
C LEU A 118 -8.16 10.31 -3.49
N MET A 119 -7.76 10.22 -4.76
CA MET A 119 -7.36 11.38 -5.56
C MET A 119 -8.53 12.34 -5.78
N GLU A 120 -9.73 11.82 -6.08
CA GLU A 120 -10.92 12.64 -6.29
C GLU A 120 -11.29 13.43 -5.04
N LYS A 121 -11.29 12.78 -3.86
CA LYS A 121 -11.52 13.45 -2.59
C LYS A 121 -10.44 14.49 -2.29
N ALA A 122 -9.17 14.14 -2.49
CA ALA A 122 -8.06 15.06 -2.29
C ALA A 122 -8.18 16.31 -3.17
N LYS A 123 -8.45 16.14 -4.47
CA LYS A 123 -8.67 17.24 -5.41
C LYS A 123 -9.85 18.11 -5.00
N ASN A 124 -10.97 17.51 -4.60
CA ASN A 124 -12.19 18.26 -4.25
C ASN A 124 -12.06 19.04 -2.94
N SER A 125 -11.23 18.58 -2.01
CA SER A 125 -10.91 19.30 -0.78
C SER A 125 -9.79 20.34 -0.92
N SER A 126 -9.06 20.31 -2.05
CA SER A 126 -7.91 21.18 -2.29
C SER A 126 -8.28 22.67 -2.31
N GLY A 127 -7.38 23.52 -1.80
CA GLY A 127 -7.48 24.97 -2.04
C GLY A 127 -7.08 25.39 -3.46
N GLN A 128 -6.65 24.43 -4.30
CA GLN A 128 -6.24 24.65 -5.69
C GLN A 128 -7.36 24.27 -6.66
N ASN A 129 -8.18 25.25 -7.02
CA ASN A 129 -9.29 25.05 -7.95
C ASN A 129 -8.86 24.69 -9.39
N LYS A 130 -7.55 24.72 -9.69
CA LYS A 130 -6.97 24.46 -11.01
C LYS A 130 -6.59 22.99 -11.23
N TYR A 131 -6.66 22.14 -10.21
CA TYR A 131 -6.42 20.72 -10.42
C TYR A 131 -7.55 20.11 -11.25
N GLU A 132 -7.17 19.40 -12.30
CA GLU A 132 -8.05 18.61 -13.13
C GLU A 132 -7.80 17.12 -12.85
N LEU A 133 -8.86 16.37 -12.55
CA LEU A 133 -8.79 14.93 -12.39
C LEU A 133 -9.17 14.27 -13.71
N ILE A 134 -8.31 13.39 -14.21
CA ILE A 134 -8.56 12.55 -15.38
C ILE A 134 -8.61 11.11 -14.87
N LYS A 135 -9.80 10.51 -14.93
CA LYS A 135 -10.04 9.11 -14.56
C LYS A 135 -9.67 8.19 -15.72
N GLU A 136 -9.46 6.91 -15.44
CA GLU A 136 -9.21 5.88 -16.45
C GLU A 136 -10.22 5.94 -17.62
N PHE A 137 -9.73 5.92 -18.86
CA PHE A 137 -10.55 5.95 -20.07
C PHE A 137 -10.02 5.02 -21.15
N GLU A 138 -10.92 4.55 -22.04
CA GLU A 138 -10.54 3.81 -23.24
C GLU A 138 -10.08 4.79 -24.33
N TYR A 139 -8.95 4.49 -24.97
CA TYR A 139 -8.36 5.34 -26.01
C TYR A 139 -8.06 4.64 -27.33
N ASP A 140 -8.28 3.32 -27.40
CA ASP A 140 -8.09 2.52 -28.60
C ASP A 140 -9.28 1.59 -28.85
N LYS A 141 -9.45 1.16 -30.10
CA LYS A 141 -10.51 0.23 -30.53
C LYS A 141 -10.38 -1.14 -29.89
N ASP A 142 -9.16 -1.54 -29.53
CA ASP A 142 -8.87 -2.80 -28.83
C ASP A 142 -9.14 -2.72 -27.31
N LYS A 143 -9.92 -1.71 -26.86
CA LYS A 143 -10.26 -1.47 -25.45
C LYS A 143 -9.05 -1.30 -24.54
N LYS A 144 -7.93 -0.81 -25.08
CA LYS A 144 -6.80 -0.37 -24.25
C LYS A 144 -7.24 0.81 -23.39
N ARG A 145 -6.83 0.78 -22.13
CA ARG A 145 -7.21 1.75 -21.10
C ARG A 145 -6.00 2.58 -20.69
N SER A 146 -6.24 3.86 -20.43
CA SER A 146 -5.25 4.78 -19.89
C SER A 146 -4.76 4.32 -18.51
N PRO A 147 -3.74 4.97 -17.93
CA PRO A 147 -3.42 4.78 -16.52
C PRO A 147 -4.62 5.02 -15.59
N ASP A 148 -4.58 4.44 -14.39
CA ASP A 148 -5.73 4.35 -13.48
C ASP A 148 -6.28 5.71 -13.05
N VAL A 149 -5.40 6.64 -12.67
CA VAL A 149 -5.81 8.00 -12.32
C VAL A 149 -4.70 9.00 -12.62
N MET A 150 -5.09 10.18 -13.10
CA MET A 150 -4.15 11.25 -13.41
C MET A 150 -4.64 12.58 -12.84
N LEU A 151 -3.71 13.37 -12.31
CA LEU A 151 -3.93 14.71 -11.78
C LEU A 151 -3.15 15.71 -12.62
N LYS A 152 -3.85 16.67 -13.21
CA LYS A 152 -3.27 17.72 -14.06
C LYS A 152 -3.30 19.07 -13.36
N LEU A 153 -2.24 19.86 -13.54
CA LEU A 153 -2.18 21.27 -13.18
C LEU A 153 -1.39 22.04 -14.25
N GLY A 154 -2.09 22.79 -15.09
CA GLY A 154 -1.45 23.49 -16.21
C GLY A 154 -0.82 22.51 -17.19
N ASP A 155 0.50 22.64 -17.42
CA ASP A 155 1.30 21.79 -18.31
C ASP A 155 1.95 20.59 -17.59
N GLN A 156 1.58 20.34 -16.34
CA GLN A 156 2.10 19.23 -15.53
C GLN A 156 1.03 18.15 -15.34
N LEU A 157 1.44 16.89 -15.52
CA LEU A 157 0.59 15.72 -15.33
C LEU A 157 1.26 14.74 -14.34
N LEU A 158 0.56 14.41 -13.27
CA LEU A 158 0.90 13.31 -12.38
C LEU A 158 0.04 12.11 -12.76
N VAL A 159 0.69 11.02 -13.14
CA VAL A 159 0.08 9.77 -13.56
C VAL A 159 0.28 8.74 -12.46
N ILE A 160 -0.80 8.09 -12.04
CA ILE A 160 -0.80 7.08 -11.00
C ILE A 160 -1.21 5.74 -11.62
N GLU A 161 -0.39 4.73 -11.40
CA GLU A 161 -0.66 3.32 -11.73
C GLU A 161 -0.78 2.53 -10.42
N ALA A 162 -1.90 1.88 -10.19
CA ALA A 162 -2.18 1.12 -8.99
C ALA A 162 -1.89 -0.36 -9.22
N LYS A 163 -1.11 -0.99 -8.33
CA LYS A 163 -0.90 -2.44 -8.35
C LYS A 163 -1.24 -3.05 -7.00
N SER A 164 -2.16 -4.02 -6.99
CA SER A 164 -2.52 -4.78 -5.79
C SER A 164 -1.47 -5.85 -5.42
N LYS A 165 -0.18 -5.56 -5.67
CA LYS A 165 0.95 -6.46 -5.41
C LYS A 165 1.70 -6.04 -4.14
N ARG A 166 2.48 -6.97 -3.59
CA ARG A 166 3.44 -6.76 -2.49
C ARG A 166 4.64 -7.67 -2.68
N LEU A 167 5.73 -7.39 -1.97
CA LEU A 167 6.86 -8.31 -1.87
C LEU A 167 6.45 -9.67 -1.32
N THR A 168 6.93 -10.73 -1.96
CA THR A 168 6.79 -12.11 -1.47
C THR A 168 7.74 -12.34 -0.29
N LEU A 169 7.44 -13.34 0.54
CA LEU A 169 8.32 -13.70 1.67
C LEU A 169 9.72 -14.09 1.19
N ASN A 170 9.83 -14.82 0.07
CA ASN A 170 11.11 -15.21 -0.49
C ASN A 170 11.98 -14.00 -0.87
N ALA A 171 11.37 -12.96 -1.48
CA ALA A 171 12.09 -11.73 -1.80
C ALA A 171 12.48 -10.92 -0.56
N LEU A 172 11.70 -10.99 0.53
CA LEU A 172 12.01 -10.33 1.81
C LEU A 172 13.13 -11.03 2.58
N GLU A 173 13.24 -12.35 2.45
CA GLU A 173 14.26 -13.14 3.15
C GLU A 173 15.65 -13.04 2.49
N GLY A 174 15.74 -12.49 1.28
CA GLY A 174 17.02 -12.24 0.60
C GLY A 174 17.80 -13.50 0.25
N ASN A 175 17.16 -14.67 0.31
CA ASN A 175 17.81 -15.96 0.04
C ASN A 175 18.04 -16.21 -1.46
N ASP A 176 17.49 -15.36 -2.34
CA ASP A 176 17.55 -15.51 -3.79
C ASP A 176 17.55 -14.12 -4.49
N HIS A 177 18.60 -13.85 -5.25
CA HIS A 177 18.78 -12.60 -6.00
C HIS A 177 17.71 -12.45 -7.10
N ASP A 178 17.36 -13.56 -7.76
CA ASP A 178 16.39 -13.56 -8.86
C ASP A 178 15.00 -13.16 -8.36
N SER A 179 14.65 -13.56 -7.13
CA SER A 179 13.41 -13.16 -6.46
C SER A 179 13.32 -11.65 -6.18
N ILE A 180 14.45 -10.99 -5.87
CA ILE A 180 14.50 -9.54 -5.64
C ILE A 180 14.39 -8.80 -6.98
N GLU A 181 15.14 -9.21 -7.99
CA GLU A 181 15.08 -8.60 -9.32
C GLU A 181 13.68 -8.73 -9.93
N LYS A 182 13.07 -9.91 -9.81
CA LYS A 182 11.69 -10.13 -10.25
C LYS A 182 10.72 -9.21 -9.52
N ALA A 183 10.88 -9.05 -8.21
CA ALA A 183 10.04 -8.14 -7.45
C ALA A 183 10.21 -6.68 -7.86
N GLN A 184 11.44 -6.22 -8.10
CA GLN A 184 11.73 -4.88 -8.62
C GLN A 184 11.07 -4.66 -9.98
N GLU A 185 11.13 -5.65 -10.88
CA GLU A 185 10.48 -5.58 -12.18
C GLU A 185 8.95 -5.53 -12.03
N ASP A 186 8.37 -6.41 -11.21
CA ASP A 186 6.93 -6.57 -11.03
C ASP A 186 6.25 -5.42 -10.28
N LEU A 187 6.93 -4.81 -9.31
CA LEU A 187 6.39 -3.80 -8.40
C LEU A 187 6.74 -2.37 -8.83
N VAL A 188 7.83 -2.17 -9.57
CA VAL A 188 8.34 -0.83 -9.89
C VAL A 188 8.50 -0.62 -11.40
N LEU A 189 9.38 -1.38 -12.04
CA LEU A 189 9.79 -1.09 -13.42
C LEU A 189 8.66 -1.30 -14.43
N SER A 190 8.07 -2.49 -14.47
CA SER A 190 6.99 -2.80 -15.42
C SER A 190 5.78 -1.88 -15.28
N PRO A 191 5.26 -1.56 -14.07
CA PRO A 191 4.18 -0.58 -13.91
C PRO A 191 4.51 0.82 -14.43
N ILE A 192 5.71 1.33 -14.16
CA ILE A 192 6.13 2.66 -14.63
C ILE A 192 6.30 2.68 -16.15
N LYS A 193 6.94 1.65 -16.72
CA LYS A 193 7.06 1.47 -18.18
C LYS A 193 5.68 1.36 -18.83
N GLN A 194 4.77 0.59 -18.25
CA GLN A 194 3.39 0.47 -18.72
C GLN A 194 2.70 1.83 -18.73
N ALA A 195 2.74 2.58 -17.62
CA ALA A 195 2.12 3.91 -17.55
C ALA A 195 2.72 4.86 -18.60
N HIS A 196 4.04 4.85 -18.76
CA HIS A 196 4.74 5.59 -19.81
C HIS A 196 4.24 5.23 -21.21
N ASP A 197 4.22 3.95 -21.55
CA ASP A 197 3.84 3.48 -22.88
C ASP A 197 2.39 3.83 -23.20
N ARG A 198 1.49 3.76 -22.21
CA ARG A 198 0.11 4.22 -22.36
C ARG A 198 0.02 5.71 -22.66
N ILE A 199 0.85 6.55 -22.05
CA ILE A 199 0.89 7.98 -22.35
C ILE A 199 1.35 8.22 -23.79
N VAL A 200 2.43 7.55 -24.22
CA VAL A 200 2.95 7.64 -25.59
C VAL A 200 1.89 7.20 -26.60
N GLU A 201 1.27 6.04 -26.39
CA GLU A 201 0.19 5.55 -27.25
C GLU A 201 -1.00 6.53 -27.30
N ILE A 202 -1.35 7.19 -26.18
CA ILE A 202 -2.43 8.18 -26.17
C ILE A 202 -2.06 9.42 -27.00
N LEU A 203 -0.82 9.90 -26.91
CA LEU A 203 -0.31 11.04 -27.69
C LEU A 203 -0.33 10.77 -29.20
N ASP A 204 -0.20 9.51 -29.60
CA ASP A 204 -0.29 9.06 -30.99
C ASP A 204 -1.71 8.66 -31.44
N SER A 205 -2.68 8.61 -30.52
CA SER A 205 -4.05 8.21 -30.81
C SER A 205 -4.99 9.38 -31.14
N ASN A 206 -6.24 9.06 -31.47
CA ASN A 206 -7.31 10.06 -31.61
C ASN A 206 -7.69 10.75 -30.28
N LYS A 207 -7.16 10.29 -29.14
CA LYS A 207 -7.33 10.90 -27.82
C LYS A 207 -6.17 11.82 -27.41
N LYS A 208 -5.24 12.13 -28.31
CA LYS A 208 -4.09 13.00 -28.01
C LYS A 208 -4.43 14.35 -27.38
N SER A 209 -5.63 14.89 -27.66
CA SER A 209 -6.11 16.15 -27.09
C SER A 209 -6.21 16.14 -25.57
N VAL A 210 -6.28 14.96 -24.93
CA VAL A 210 -6.27 14.82 -23.47
C VAL A 210 -4.94 15.32 -22.88
N PHE A 211 -3.83 15.17 -23.62
CA PHE A 211 -2.48 15.51 -23.15
C PHE A 211 -1.78 16.61 -23.98
N GLN A 212 -2.48 17.26 -24.91
CA GLN A 212 -1.87 18.21 -25.87
C GLN A 212 -1.10 19.37 -25.22
N ASP A 213 -1.51 19.81 -24.03
CA ASP A 213 -0.93 20.96 -23.33
C ASP A 213 0.12 20.55 -22.28
N ILE A 214 0.39 19.24 -22.14
CA ILE A 214 1.29 18.71 -21.12
C ILE A 214 2.74 18.76 -21.63
N LYS A 215 3.63 19.32 -20.80
CA LYS A 215 5.07 19.42 -21.06
C LYS A 215 5.91 18.64 -20.05
N SER A 216 5.34 18.32 -18.89
CA SER A 216 6.04 17.67 -17.79
C SER A 216 5.20 16.53 -17.22
N TYR A 217 5.77 15.33 -17.23
CA TYR A 217 5.11 14.13 -16.73
C TYR A 217 5.78 13.63 -15.45
N TYR A 218 4.97 13.21 -14.50
CA TYR A 218 5.39 12.50 -13.30
C TYR A 218 4.64 11.18 -13.27
N ILE A 219 5.32 10.08 -12.98
CA ILE A 219 4.70 8.75 -12.92
C ILE A 219 4.89 8.17 -11.53
N ALA A 220 3.82 7.78 -10.86
CA ALA A 220 3.89 7.07 -9.60
C ALA A 220 3.20 5.71 -9.72
N VAL A 221 3.88 4.66 -9.27
CA VAL A 221 3.23 3.38 -8.99
C VAL A 221 2.86 3.31 -7.51
N VAL A 222 1.64 2.87 -7.23
CA VAL A 222 1.12 2.71 -5.86
C VAL A 222 0.82 1.25 -5.60
N ASN A 223 1.70 0.62 -4.83
CA ASN A 223 1.57 -0.76 -4.39
C ASN A 223 0.84 -0.84 -3.05
N ILE A 224 0.28 -2.02 -2.70
CA ILE A 224 -0.32 -2.20 -1.35
C ILE A 224 0.76 -2.06 -0.27
N LYS A 225 1.98 -2.50 -0.57
CA LYS A 225 3.13 -2.41 0.31
C LYS A 225 4.34 -1.84 -0.41
N ASP A 226 5.23 -1.30 0.41
CA ASP A 226 6.44 -0.65 -0.04
C ASP A 226 7.38 -1.64 -0.71
N PHE A 227 8.12 -1.12 -1.69
CA PHE A 227 9.33 -1.73 -2.17
C PHE A 227 10.51 -0.96 -1.53
N PRO A 228 11.52 -1.66 -0.97
CA PRO A 228 12.62 -1.02 -0.27
C PRO A 228 13.30 0.07 -1.10
N THR A 229 13.33 1.28 -0.55
CA THR A 229 14.04 2.40 -1.16
C THR A 229 15.46 2.42 -0.61
N LEU A 230 16.41 1.86 -1.37
CA LEU A 230 17.83 1.86 -1.04
C LEU A 230 18.61 2.57 -2.16
N PRO A 231 19.62 3.40 -1.87
CA PRO A 231 20.30 4.18 -2.90
C PRO A 231 20.84 3.37 -4.11
N PRO A 232 21.46 2.18 -3.92
CA PRO A 232 21.91 1.37 -5.05
C PRO A 232 20.74 0.89 -5.93
N VAL A 233 19.64 0.48 -5.29
CA VAL A 233 18.44 -0.01 -5.97
C VAL A 233 17.73 1.11 -6.73
N GLU A 234 17.59 2.29 -6.10
CA GLU A 234 17.00 3.46 -6.78
C GLU A 234 17.82 3.92 -7.98
N LYS A 235 19.16 3.84 -7.89
CA LYS A 235 20.03 4.15 -9.02
C LYS A 235 19.79 3.19 -10.18
N GLU A 236 19.72 1.89 -9.91
CA GLU A 236 19.45 0.89 -10.93
C GLU A 236 18.06 1.07 -11.56
N ILE A 237 17.04 1.34 -10.74
CA ILE A 237 15.69 1.65 -11.22
C ILE A 237 15.73 2.84 -12.17
N LYS A 238 16.42 3.91 -11.76
CA LYS A 238 16.58 5.12 -12.57
C LYS A 238 17.24 4.82 -13.91
N ASP A 239 18.39 4.14 -13.89
CA ASP A 239 19.14 3.83 -15.11
C ASP A 239 18.31 3.00 -16.10
N LYS A 240 17.54 2.02 -15.60
CA LYS A 240 16.64 1.18 -16.43
C LYS A 240 15.44 1.96 -16.99
N LEU A 241 14.87 2.89 -16.22
CA LEU A 241 13.71 3.68 -16.65
C LEU A 241 14.09 4.80 -17.63
N GLU A 242 15.19 5.49 -17.40
CA GLU A 242 15.66 6.57 -18.29
C GLU A 242 15.99 6.05 -19.70
N GLN A 243 16.44 4.80 -19.82
CA GLN A 243 16.63 4.13 -21.12
C GLN A 243 15.33 3.81 -21.85
N HIS A 244 14.20 3.72 -21.13
CA HIS A 244 12.89 3.38 -21.68
C HIS A 244 12.08 4.62 -22.11
N PHE A 245 12.31 5.76 -21.44
CA PHE A 245 11.47 6.94 -21.64
C PHE A 245 11.67 7.60 -23.01
N GLN A 246 10.53 7.88 -23.67
CA GLN A 246 10.43 8.52 -24.98
C GLN A 246 9.86 9.95 -24.88
N ILE A 247 9.31 10.31 -23.72
CA ILE A 247 8.74 11.63 -23.39
C ILE A 247 9.40 12.19 -22.13
N PRO A 248 9.35 13.52 -21.88
CA PRO A 248 10.03 14.13 -20.74
C PRO A 248 9.36 13.79 -19.40
N ILE A 249 9.83 12.71 -18.78
CA ILE A 249 9.48 12.33 -17.40
C ILE A 249 10.33 13.15 -16.43
N LYS A 250 9.71 14.06 -15.68
CA LYS A 250 10.38 14.91 -14.68
C LYS A 250 10.68 14.18 -13.37
N GLY A 251 9.91 13.15 -13.07
CA GLY A 251 10.11 12.34 -11.87
C GLY A 251 9.26 11.08 -11.91
N PHE A 252 9.78 10.04 -11.29
CA PHE A 252 9.05 8.80 -11.08
C PHE A 252 9.14 8.37 -9.62
N PHE A 253 8.11 7.66 -9.16
CA PHE A 253 7.94 7.30 -7.76
C PHE A 253 7.37 5.88 -7.66
N HIS A 254 7.82 5.14 -6.66
CA HIS A 254 7.07 4.00 -6.14
C HIS A 254 6.70 4.32 -4.70
N MET A 255 5.46 4.02 -4.35
CA MET A 255 4.87 4.32 -3.05
C MET A 255 4.04 3.13 -2.61
N ASP A 256 3.92 2.96 -1.29
CA ASP A 256 2.86 2.13 -0.75
C ASP A 256 1.54 2.91 -0.63
N ILE A 257 0.48 2.22 -0.20
CA ILE A 257 -0.82 2.86 -0.05
C ILE A 257 -0.80 3.97 1.01
N GLU A 258 -0.06 3.82 2.11
CA GLU A 258 -0.02 4.82 3.17
C GLU A 258 0.67 6.10 2.70
N GLU A 259 1.76 5.97 1.95
CA GLU A 259 2.46 7.09 1.34
C GLU A 259 1.60 7.81 0.29
N TYR A 260 0.80 7.06 -0.47
CA TYR A 260 -0.18 7.65 -1.38
C TYR A 260 -1.31 8.38 -0.64
N GLU A 261 -1.80 7.86 0.49
CA GLU A 261 -2.73 8.58 1.36
C GLU A 261 -2.13 9.90 1.86
N MET A 262 -0.84 9.92 2.18
CA MET A 262 -0.11 11.14 2.55
C MET A 262 0.04 12.11 1.37
N LEU A 263 0.27 11.60 0.16
CA LEU A 263 0.29 12.40 -1.07
C LEU A 263 -1.06 13.08 -1.29
N CYS A 264 -2.15 12.32 -1.16
CA CYS A 264 -3.51 12.82 -1.22
C CYS A 264 -3.80 13.86 -0.13
N HIS A 265 -3.30 13.67 1.09
CA HIS A 265 -3.38 14.70 2.14
C HIS A 265 -2.68 15.99 1.71
N LEU A 266 -1.48 15.92 1.13
CA LEU A 266 -0.78 17.12 0.65
C LEU A 266 -1.54 17.85 -0.46
N ILE A 267 -2.17 17.11 -1.37
CA ILE A 267 -3.02 17.66 -2.44
C ILE A 267 -4.27 18.34 -1.85
N SER A 268 -4.87 17.76 -0.81
CA SER A 268 -6.10 18.26 -0.20
C SER A 268 -5.93 19.51 0.65
N ARG A 269 -4.69 19.94 0.91
CA ARG A 269 -4.43 21.12 1.73
C ARG A 269 -4.94 22.38 1.04
N LYS A 270 -5.44 23.33 1.85
CA LYS A 270 -5.83 24.67 1.40
C LYS A 270 -4.64 25.58 1.07
N THR A 271 -3.42 25.04 1.02
CA THR A 271 -2.21 25.80 0.72
C THR A 271 -2.08 26.07 -0.78
N LYS A 272 -1.49 27.21 -1.15
CA LYS A 272 -1.20 27.53 -2.55
C LYS A 272 0.00 26.77 -3.14
N ARG A 273 0.69 25.91 -2.36
CA ARG A 273 1.83 25.14 -2.85
C ARG A 273 1.34 23.95 -3.68
N PRO A 274 1.68 23.85 -4.98
CA PRO A 274 1.26 22.74 -5.83
C PRO A 274 2.06 21.47 -5.50
N ILE A 275 1.45 20.30 -5.69
CA ILE A 275 2.07 19.00 -5.39
C ILE A 275 3.32 18.76 -6.22
N PHE A 276 3.32 19.21 -7.47
CA PHE A 276 4.45 19.11 -8.38
C PHE A 276 5.73 19.75 -7.82
N SER A 277 5.62 20.88 -7.10
CA SER A 277 6.78 21.51 -6.43
C SER A 277 7.35 20.69 -5.26
N ILE A 278 6.52 19.84 -4.66
CA ILE A 278 6.92 18.93 -3.59
C ILE A 278 7.59 17.70 -4.21
N LEU A 279 7.02 17.17 -5.28
CA LEU A 279 7.56 16.03 -6.04
C LEU A 279 8.92 16.36 -6.67
N ASP A 280 9.08 17.55 -7.26
CA ASP A 280 10.40 18.04 -7.73
C ASP A 280 11.42 18.02 -6.59
N ASN A 281 11.06 18.58 -5.43
CA ASN A 281 11.97 18.62 -4.29
C ASN A 281 12.36 17.22 -3.80
N ARG A 282 11.39 16.28 -3.73
CA ARG A 282 11.65 14.88 -3.40
C ARG A 282 12.62 14.26 -4.39
N PHE A 283 12.30 14.33 -5.68
CA PHE A 283 13.04 13.63 -6.73
C PHE A 283 14.48 14.12 -6.86
N TYR A 284 14.71 15.44 -6.81
CA TYR A 284 16.04 16.00 -7.06
C TYR A 284 16.91 16.15 -5.80
N LYS A 285 16.31 16.39 -4.61
CA LYS A 285 17.10 16.66 -3.39
C LYS A 285 17.16 15.50 -2.42
N TYR A 286 16.20 14.59 -2.48
CA TYR A 286 16.10 13.45 -1.56
C TYR A 286 15.94 12.13 -2.33
N PRO A 287 16.84 11.82 -3.27
CA PRO A 287 16.82 10.51 -3.92
C PRO A 287 17.13 9.42 -2.88
N GLY A 288 16.54 8.24 -3.01
CA GLY A 288 16.92 7.11 -2.16
C GLY A 288 16.25 7.06 -0.79
N ILE A 289 15.21 7.85 -0.52
CA ILE A 289 14.41 7.70 0.71
C ILE A 289 12.91 7.51 0.40
N PRO A 290 12.20 6.73 1.22
CA PRO A 290 10.74 6.59 1.13
C PRO A 290 10.04 7.96 1.19
N PHE A 291 8.83 8.05 0.62
CA PHE A 291 8.10 9.31 0.61
C PHE A 291 7.78 9.80 2.03
N SER A 292 7.39 8.89 2.91
CA SER A 292 7.16 9.15 4.34
C SER A 292 8.37 9.81 5.02
N ASN A 293 9.57 9.24 4.84
CA ASN A 293 10.82 9.82 5.36
C ASN A 293 11.12 11.19 4.74
N PHE A 294 10.86 11.37 3.44
CA PHE A 294 10.98 12.68 2.80
C PHE A 294 10.08 13.73 3.44
N LEU A 295 8.84 13.37 3.80
CA LEU A 295 7.93 14.29 4.49
C LEU A 295 8.49 14.72 5.84
N ASP A 296 9.01 13.77 6.61
CA ASP A 296 9.60 14.04 7.93
C ASP A 296 10.79 15.00 7.83
N VAL A 297 11.80 14.67 7.01
CA VAL A 297 13.01 15.51 6.86
C VAL A 297 12.73 16.87 6.22
N SER A 298 11.62 16.99 5.48
CA SER A 298 11.18 18.25 4.87
C SER A 298 10.20 19.04 5.73
N SER A 299 9.93 18.61 6.96
CA SER A 299 8.95 19.20 7.88
C SER A 299 7.55 19.34 7.25
N LEU A 300 7.18 18.39 6.40
CA LEU A 300 5.85 18.26 5.82
C LEU A 300 4.99 17.33 6.67
N PRO A 301 3.66 17.52 6.69
CA PRO A 301 2.78 16.70 7.53
C PRO A 301 2.75 15.25 7.04
N MET A 302 3.16 14.32 7.91
CA MET A 302 2.90 12.89 7.77
C MET A 302 1.50 12.55 8.28
N LYS A 303 0.48 12.97 7.52
CA LYS A 303 -0.93 12.76 7.85
C LYS A 303 -1.66 12.09 6.70
N ARG A 304 -2.67 11.28 7.03
CA ARG A 304 -3.63 10.75 6.07
C ARG A 304 -4.70 11.80 5.77
N ALA A 305 -5.43 11.62 4.67
CA ALA A 305 -6.52 12.51 4.34
C ALA A 305 -7.69 12.34 5.33
N GLU A 306 -8.32 13.42 5.75
CA GLU A 306 -9.34 13.42 6.83
C GLU A 306 -10.50 12.44 6.57
N PHE A 307 -10.92 12.29 5.31
CA PHE A 307 -11.99 11.38 4.94
C PHE A 307 -11.63 9.90 5.18
N ILE A 308 -10.35 9.54 5.21
CA ILE A 308 -9.89 8.19 5.54
C ILE A 308 -10.09 7.94 7.04
N ASP A 309 -9.75 8.92 7.87
CA ASP A 309 -9.98 8.84 9.32
C ASP A 309 -11.47 8.74 9.63
N GLU A 310 -12.31 9.48 8.90
CA GLU A 310 -13.77 9.39 9.01
C GLU A 310 -14.28 7.99 8.64
N LYS A 311 -13.85 7.44 7.49
CA LYS A 311 -14.24 6.10 7.06
C LYS A 311 -13.71 5.01 7.98
N GLY A 312 -12.52 5.18 8.54
CA GLY A 312 -11.97 4.29 9.56
C GLY A 312 -12.84 4.28 10.82
N LYS A 313 -13.30 5.45 11.30
CA LYS A 313 -14.22 5.53 12.45
C LYS A 313 -15.55 4.87 12.16
N GLU A 314 -16.14 5.12 10.99
CA GLU A 314 -17.39 4.49 10.56
C GLU A 314 -17.26 2.97 10.53
N PHE A 315 -16.18 2.45 9.93
CA PHE A 315 -15.90 1.01 9.90
C PHE A 315 -15.77 0.42 11.31
N LEU A 316 -15.09 1.11 12.23
CA LEU A 316 -14.93 0.63 13.61
C LEU A 316 -16.26 0.57 14.36
N GLU A 317 -17.15 1.54 14.18
CA GLU A 317 -18.47 1.49 14.81
C GLU A 317 -19.31 0.35 14.23
N ILE A 318 -19.32 0.15 12.90
CA ILE A 318 -19.99 -1.00 12.26
C ILE A 318 -19.44 -2.32 12.82
N MET A 319 -18.12 -2.45 12.92
CA MET A 319 -17.48 -3.65 13.48
C MET A 319 -17.90 -3.88 14.93
N LYS A 320 -17.95 -2.82 15.74
CA LYS A 320 -18.37 -2.89 17.14
C LYS A 320 -19.82 -3.35 17.26
N GLU A 321 -20.74 -2.80 16.47
CA GLU A 321 -22.14 -3.23 16.45
C GLU A 321 -22.25 -4.71 16.07
N LYS A 322 -21.58 -5.15 15.00
CA LYS A 322 -21.62 -6.55 14.55
C LYS A 322 -21.01 -7.54 15.54
N LEU A 323 -19.99 -7.11 16.30
CA LEU A 323 -19.28 -7.96 17.26
C LEU A 323 -19.98 -8.05 18.62
N PHE A 324 -20.60 -6.95 19.08
CA PHE A 324 -21.05 -6.80 20.48
C PHE A 324 -22.55 -6.58 20.69
N ASN A 325 -23.34 -6.23 19.68
CA ASN A 325 -24.79 -6.09 19.91
C ASN A 325 -25.46 -7.48 19.93
N GLU A 326 -26.01 -7.83 21.10
CA GLU A 326 -27.02 -8.85 21.29
C GLU A 326 -28.26 -8.48 20.45
N GLU A 327 -28.86 -9.48 19.79
CA GLU A 327 -30.27 -9.34 19.38
C GLU A 327 -31.15 -9.67 20.59
#